data_AF-A0A518C334-F1
#
_entry.id   AF-A0A518C334-F1
#
_cell.length_a   1.000
_cell.length_b   1.000
_cell.length_c   1.000
_cell.angle_alpha   90.00
_cell.angle_beta   90.00
_cell.angle_gamma   90.00
#
_symmetry.space_group_name_H-M   'P 1'
#
loop_
_entity.id
_entity.type
_entity.pdbx_description
1 polymer ?
#
loop_
_entity_poly.entity_id
_entity_poly.type
_entity_poly.pdbx_seq_one_letter_code
_entity_poly.pdbx_strand_id
1 'polypeptide(L)'
;MPKLKCSRGYRYIKELGGAIRRQSISFAATWLVESDLIRGRVLDYGCGFGFDADYFGWDAFDPYYRPTPPQGGYDTIVCNHVLNMLTRSSRNQVLSAIEQQLDSDGTAWLIVPRNIPPRGKIGLRKRIQNYVTLDLPSVLVNEKLEIYQFDQKALIVDQTDEIEHRISER
;
A
#
# COMPACT_ATOMS: atom_id res chain seq x y z
N MET A 1 -3.02 -6.84 -16.08
CA MET A 1 -4.30 -6.29 -15.57
C MET A 1 -5.11 -7.45 -15.04
N PRO A 2 -5.50 -7.46 -13.76
CA PRO A 2 -6.39 -8.48 -13.23
C PRO A 2 -7.70 -8.54 -14.01
N LYS A 3 -8.19 -9.77 -14.22
CA LYS A 3 -9.48 -10.05 -14.86
C LYS A 3 -10.46 -10.47 -13.78
N LEU A 4 -11.51 -9.68 -13.58
CA LEU A 4 -12.64 -10.09 -12.75
C LEU A 4 -13.68 -10.77 -13.62
N LYS A 5 -14.05 -12.00 -13.24
CA LYS A 5 -15.17 -12.73 -13.84
C LYS A 5 -16.48 -12.14 -13.32
N CYS A 6 -17.39 -11.81 -14.23
CA CYS A 6 -18.74 -11.34 -13.90
C CYS A 6 -19.80 -12.15 -14.66
N SER A 7 -21.07 -11.97 -14.30
CA SER A 7 -22.22 -12.63 -14.94
C SER A 7 -22.29 -12.39 -16.46
N ARG A 8 -21.73 -11.28 -16.95
CA ARG A 8 -21.71 -10.87 -18.37
C ARG A 8 -20.33 -10.95 -19.04
N GLY A 9 -19.39 -11.71 -18.48
CA GLY A 9 -18.05 -11.90 -19.07
C GLY A 9 -16.91 -11.51 -18.12
N TYR A 10 -16.02 -10.61 -18.56
CA TYR A 10 -14.88 -10.15 -17.77
C TYR A 10 -14.83 -8.63 -17.67
N ARG A 11 -14.52 -8.10 -16.48
CA ARG A 11 -14.15 -6.71 -16.27
C ARG A 11 -12.67 -6.59 -15.97
N TYR A 12 -12.02 -5.65 -16.64
CA TYR A 12 -10.60 -5.34 -16.45
C TYR A 12 -10.45 -4.23 -15.44
N ILE A 13 -9.61 -4.46 -14.43
CA ILE A 13 -9.22 -3.45 -13.44
C ILE A 13 -7.77 -3.06 -13.66
N LYS A 14 -7.47 -1.78 -13.42
CA LYS A 14 -6.09 -1.28 -13.43
C LYS A 14 -5.60 -1.05 -12.00
N GLU A 15 -4.69 -1.90 -11.54
CA GLU A 15 -4.05 -1.77 -10.22
C GLU A 15 -2.82 -0.86 -10.27
N LEU A 16 -1.95 -1.04 -11.27
CA LEU A 16 -0.63 -0.40 -11.33
C LEU A 16 -0.57 0.84 -12.23
N GLY A 17 0.53 1.59 -12.14
CA GLY A 17 0.86 2.72 -13.03
C GLY A 17 -0.16 3.85 -12.96
N GLY A 18 -0.57 4.21 -11.74
CA GLY A 18 -1.60 5.19 -11.44
C GLY A 18 -1.22 6.33 -10.52
N ALA A 19 0.06 6.38 -10.13
CA ALA A 19 0.54 7.41 -9.25
C ALA A 19 0.33 8.79 -9.86
N ILE A 20 -0.01 9.74 -9.01
CA ILE A 20 -0.09 11.16 -9.34
C ILE A 20 1.22 11.78 -8.83
N ARG A 21 1.87 12.62 -9.65
CA ARG A 21 3.06 13.36 -9.21
C ARG A 21 2.68 14.29 -8.06
N ARG A 22 3.22 14.01 -6.88
CA ARG A 22 3.09 14.89 -5.70
C ARG A 22 3.98 16.11 -5.87
N GLN A 23 3.56 17.21 -5.26
CA GLN A 23 4.34 18.46 -5.17
C GLN A 23 4.83 18.73 -3.75
N SER A 24 4.43 17.88 -2.79
CA SER A 24 4.77 18.00 -1.38
C SER A 24 4.85 16.63 -0.73
N ILE A 25 5.63 16.59 0.36
CA ILE A 25 5.79 15.42 1.22
C ILE A 25 4.44 14.92 1.72
N SER A 26 4.31 13.62 1.87
CA SER A 26 3.08 13.05 2.43
C SER A 26 3.00 13.25 3.93
N PHE A 27 1.78 13.55 4.38
CA PHE A 27 1.46 13.67 5.80
C PHE A 27 1.90 12.42 6.59
N ALA A 28 1.70 11.22 6.02
CA ALA A 28 2.11 9.98 6.66
C ALA A 28 3.63 9.87 6.82
N ALA A 29 4.41 10.17 5.77
CA ALA A 29 5.86 10.11 5.84
C ALA A 29 6.40 11.12 6.86
N THR A 30 5.89 12.35 6.86
CA THR A 30 6.22 13.36 7.87
C THR A 30 5.90 12.88 9.28
N TRP A 31 4.69 12.36 9.52
CA TRP A 31 4.28 11.91 10.83
C TRP A 31 5.14 10.75 11.36
N LEU A 32 5.49 9.78 10.50
CA LEU A 32 6.36 8.66 10.86
C LEU A 32 7.76 9.13 11.28
N VAL A 33 8.33 10.11 10.56
CA VAL A 33 9.64 10.69 10.90
C VAL A 33 9.56 11.49 12.21
N GLU A 34 8.56 12.35 12.36
CA GLU A 34 8.36 13.17 13.57
C GLU A 34 8.04 12.32 14.82
N SER A 35 7.51 11.12 14.63
CA SER A 35 7.18 10.17 15.70
C SER A 35 8.31 9.19 16.03
N ASP A 36 9.51 9.36 15.44
CA ASP A 36 10.68 8.49 15.66
C ASP A 36 10.44 7.00 15.32
N LEU A 37 9.59 6.76 14.31
CA LEU A 37 9.22 5.42 13.83
C LEU A 37 10.02 4.98 12.60
N ILE A 38 10.84 5.87 12.04
CA ILE A 38 11.74 5.56 10.92
C ILE A 38 13.12 5.23 11.48
N ARG A 39 13.61 4.01 11.24
CA ARG A 39 14.88 3.52 11.76
C ARG A 39 15.73 2.90 10.65
N GLY A 40 17.04 3.04 10.79
CA GLY A 40 18.02 2.37 9.94
C GLY A 40 17.81 2.63 8.45
N ARG A 41 17.94 1.58 7.64
CA ARG A 41 17.75 1.63 6.21
C ARG A 41 16.27 1.58 5.84
N VAL A 42 15.85 2.50 4.97
CA VAL A 42 14.44 2.72 4.65
C VAL A 42 14.13 2.47 3.18
N LEU A 43 13.02 1.78 2.90
CA LEU A 43 12.44 1.63 1.56
C LEU A 43 11.04 2.26 1.50
N ASP A 44 10.81 3.14 0.51
CA ASP A 44 9.47 3.57 0.08
C ASP A 44 8.95 2.58 -0.98
N TYR A 45 8.13 1.62 -0.54
CA TYR A 45 7.56 0.56 -1.38
C TYR A 45 6.28 1.05 -2.06
N GLY A 46 6.26 0.99 -3.40
CA GLY A 46 5.19 1.54 -4.22
C GLY A 46 5.19 3.08 -4.25
N CYS A 47 6.39 3.67 -4.21
CA CYS A 47 6.63 5.11 -4.12
C CYS A 47 6.06 5.96 -5.27
N GLY A 48 5.55 5.34 -6.34
CA GLY A 48 5.17 6.02 -7.56
C GLY A 48 6.35 6.79 -8.14
N PHE A 49 6.22 8.11 -8.25
CA PHE A 49 7.30 8.96 -8.74
C PHE A 49 8.43 9.20 -7.72
N GLY A 50 8.28 8.74 -6.46
CA GLY A 50 9.34 8.74 -5.45
C GLY A 50 9.53 10.06 -4.68
N PHE A 51 8.50 10.90 -4.56
CA PHE A 51 8.65 12.21 -3.92
C PHE A 51 9.08 12.11 -2.44
N ASP A 52 8.45 11.24 -1.65
CA ASP A 52 8.78 11.06 -0.24
C ASP A 52 10.19 10.46 -0.10
N ALA A 53 10.50 9.41 -0.88
CA ALA A 53 11.82 8.81 -0.92
C ALA A 53 12.94 9.80 -1.27
N ASP A 54 12.76 10.60 -2.33
CA ASP A 54 13.76 11.60 -2.75
C ASP A 54 13.95 12.67 -1.67
N TYR A 55 12.87 13.08 -0.99
CA TYR A 55 12.93 14.10 0.06
C TYR A 55 13.68 13.62 1.31
N PHE A 56 13.40 12.40 1.77
CA PHE A 56 14.00 11.85 2.98
C PHE A 56 15.30 11.06 2.73
N GLY A 57 15.71 10.88 1.47
CA GLY A 57 16.88 10.09 1.10
C GLY A 57 16.70 8.59 1.32
N TRP A 58 15.48 8.07 1.12
CA TRP A 58 15.18 6.64 1.23
C TRP A 58 15.38 5.92 -0.09
N ASP A 59 15.57 4.60 -0.03
CA ASP A 59 15.48 3.76 -1.23
C ASP A 59 14.02 3.78 -1.75
N ALA A 60 13.84 3.63 -3.06
CA ALA A 60 12.54 3.79 -3.69
C ALA A 60 12.27 2.66 -4.67
N PHE A 61 11.11 2.01 -4.54
CA PHE A 61 10.65 0.99 -5.48
C PHE A 61 9.22 1.27 -5.92
N ASP A 62 8.97 1.22 -7.23
CA ASP A 62 7.62 1.14 -7.79
C ASP A 62 7.69 0.33 -9.09
N PRO A 63 6.86 -0.71 -9.27
CA PRO A 63 6.97 -1.62 -10.42
C PRO A 63 6.75 -0.94 -11.78
N TYR A 64 6.20 0.27 -11.81
CA TYR A 64 5.95 1.02 -13.04
C TYR A 64 6.85 2.25 -13.20
N TYR A 65 7.07 3.00 -12.12
CA TYR A 65 7.76 4.30 -12.17
C TYR A 65 9.21 4.25 -11.69
N ARG A 66 9.57 3.30 -10.81
CA ARG A 66 10.94 3.07 -10.31
C ARG A 66 11.22 1.56 -10.22
N PRO A 67 11.32 0.86 -11.37
CA PRO A 67 11.27 -0.60 -11.43
C PRO A 67 12.60 -1.28 -11.08
N THR A 68 13.55 -0.55 -10.46
CA THR A 68 14.81 -1.14 -10.01
C THR A 68 14.53 -1.90 -8.72
N PRO A 69 14.69 -3.24 -8.68
CA PRO A 69 14.36 -4.01 -7.50
C PRO A 69 15.25 -3.60 -6.31
N PRO A 70 14.67 -3.49 -5.10
CA PRO A 70 15.45 -3.21 -3.90
C PRO A 70 16.47 -4.34 -3.65
N GLN A 71 17.61 -3.98 -3.06
CA GLN A 71 18.71 -4.90 -2.79
C GLN A 71 18.94 -5.02 -1.29
N GLY A 72 19.00 -6.23 -0.76
CA GLY A 72 19.15 -6.50 0.68
C GLY A 72 17.88 -6.24 1.49
N GLY A 73 18.01 -6.38 2.81
CA GLY A 73 16.93 -6.11 3.77
C GLY A 73 16.88 -4.64 4.20
N TYR A 74 15.77 -4.32 4.87
CA TYR A 74 15.45 -3.00 5.38
C TYR A 74 14.97 -3.07 6.83
N ASP A 75 15.46 -2.13 7.65
CA ASP A 75 14.98 -1.90 9.00
C ASP A 75 13.58 -1.27 9.00
N THR A 76 13.30 -0.42 8.00
CA THR A 76 11.99 0.24 7.85
C THR A 76 11.49 0.14 6.41
N ILE A 77 10.23 -0.25 6.22
CA ILE A 77 9.54 -0.15 4.92
C ILE A 77 8.31 0.75 5.06
N VAL A 78 8.16 1.75 4.21
CA VAL A 78 6.96 2.60 4.14
C VAL A 78 6.17 2.19 2.90
N CYS A 79 4.90 1.82 3.07
CA CYS A 79 4.02 1.40 1.98
C CYS A 79 2.79 2.31 1.91
N ASN A 80 2.91 3.40 1.14
CA ASN A 80 1.95 4.50 1.19
C ASN A 80 0.84 4.37 0.13
N HIS A 81 -0.39 4.10 0.57
CA HIS A 81 -1.59 4.04 -0.29
C HIS A 81 -1.50 3.06 -1.48
N VAL A 82 -0.67 2.01 -1.33
CA VAL A 82 -0.54 0.94 -2.31
C VAL A 82 -1.66 -0.08 -2.14
N LEU A 83 -1.87 -0.56 -0.91
CA LEU A 83 -2.73 -1.72 -0.63
C LEU A 83 -4.20 -1.49 -1.03
N ASN A 84 -4.69 -0.26 -0.91
CA ASN A 84 -6.06 0.09 -1.32
C ASN A 84 -6.27 0.04 -2.83
N MET A 85 -5.20 0.07 -3.64
CA MET A 85 -5.30 0.00 -5.11
C MET A 85 -5.29 -1.44 -5.63
N LEU A 86 -5.24 -2.43 -4.74
CA LEU A 86 -5.02 -3.84 -5.04
C LEU A 86 -6.23 -4.70 -4.67
N THR A 87 -6.44 -5.75 -5.47
CA THR A 87 -7.24 -6.93 -5.11
C THR A 87 -6.65 -7.60 -3.87
N ARG A 88 -7.43 -8.43 -3.17
CA ARG A 88 -6.90 -9.24 -2.08
C ARG A 88 -5.70 -10.10 -2.49
N SER A 89 -5.77 -10.73 -3.65
CA SER A 89 -4.69 -11.59 -4.15
C SER A 89 -3.40 -10.80 -4.39
N SER A 90 -3.49 -9.66 -5.08
CA SER A 90 -2.33 -8.78 -5.33
C SER A 90 -1.80 -8.17 -4.03
N ARG A 91 -2.68 -7.83 -3.08
CA ARG A 91 -2.29 -7.30 -1.77
C ARG A 91 -1.51 -8.32 -0.95
N ASN A 92 -1.92 -9.59 -0.93
CA ASN A 92 -1.17 -10.66 -0.29
C ASN A 92 0.23 -10.85 -0.90
N GLN A 93 0.36 -10.71 -2.22
CA GLN A 93 1.67 -10.76 -2.89
C GLN A 93 2.57 -9.60 -2.45
N VAL A 94 2.02 -8.39 -2.35
CA VAL A 94 2.76 -7.22 -1.86
C VAL A 94 3.16 -7.37 -0.39
N LEU A 95 2.26 -7.85 0.47
CA LEU A 95 2.56 -8.11 1.88
C LEU A 95 3.69 -9.13 2.03
N SER A 96 3.65 -10.23 1.26
CA SER A 96 4.73 -11.23 1.27
C SER A 96 6.05 -10.69 0.71
N ALA A 97 6.02 -9.82 -0.31
CA ALA A 97 7.23 -9.15 -0.78
C ALA A 97 7.82 -8.23 0.31
N ILE A 98 6.99 -7.41 0.95
CA ILE A 98 7.41 -6.55 2.07
C ILE A 98 8.03 -7.40 3.19
N GLU A 99 7.39 -8.49 3.60
CA GLU A 99 7.91 -9.44 4.59
C GLU A 99 9.30 -9.97 4.22
N GLN A 100 9.51 -10.38 2.97
CA GLN A 100 10.79 -10.89 2.48
C GLN A 100 11.90 -9.81 2.38
N GLN A 101 11.53 -8.53 2.33
CA GLN A 101 12.46 -7.41 2.28
C GLN A 101 12.72 -6.79 3.66
N LEU A 102 11.95 -7.13 4.69
CA LEU A 102 12.23 -6.72 6.05
C LEU A 102 13.40 -7.52 6.62
N ASP A 103 14.28 -6.84 7.34
CA ASP A 103 15.23 -7.50 8.24
C ASP A 103 14.49 -8.15 9.42
N SER A 104 15.19 -8.99 10.19
CA SER A 104 14.58 -9.82 11.25
C SER A 104 13.83 -9.03 12.32
N ASP A 105 14.28 -7.81 12.59
CA ASP A 105 13.71 -6.87 13.56
C ASP A 105 13.13 -5.62 12.87
N GLY A 106 12.94 -5.70 11.54
CA GLY A 106 12.43 -4.61 10.73
C GLY A 106 10.91 -4.46 10.85
N THR A 107 10.44 -3.23 10.64
CA THR A 107 9.01 -2.88 10.67
C THR A 107 8.58 -2.21 9.37
N ALA A 108 7.44 -2.63 8.84
CA ALA A 108 6.75 -1.96 7.77
C ALA A 108 5.57 -1.12 8.28
N TRP A 109 5.43 0.09 7.74
CA TRP A 109 4.33 1.00 7.99
C TRP A 109 3.39 0.99 6.79
N LEU A 110 2.22 0.35 6.95
CA LEU A 110 1.23 0.21 5.89
C LEU A 110 0.17 1.31 6.01
N ILE A 111 0.18 2.26 5.07
CA ILE A 111 -0.71 3.42 5.14
C ILE A 111 -1.90 3.25 4.21
N VAL A 112 -3.10 3.23 4.79
CA VAL A 112 -4.35 3.03 4.06
C VAL A 112 -5.29 4.24 4.23
N PRO A 113 -6.03 4.64 3.18
CA PRO A 113 -6.94 5.77 3.27
C PRO A 113 -8.18 5.46 4.10
N ARG A 114 -8.64 6.44 4.87
CA ARG A 114 -9.91 6.43 5.62
C ARG A 114 -10.93 7.43 5.07
N ASN A 115 -10.49 8.34 4.21
CA ASN A 115 -11.34 9.28 3.46
C ASN A 115 -12.00 8.67 2.20
N ILE A 116 -12.30 7.37 2.21
CA ILE A 116 -13.04 6.69 1.15
C ILE A 116 -14.22 5.90 1.77
N PRO A 117 -15.28 5.58 1.01
CA PRO A 117 -16.39 4.81 1.54
C PRO A 117 -15.93 3.45 2.08
N PRO A 118 -16.49 2.93 3.19
CA PRO A 118 -16.15 1.60 3.74
C PRO A 118 -16.36 0.44 2.75
N ARG A 119 -17.19 0.66 1.72
CA ARG A 119 -17.43 -0.28 0.62
C ARG A 119 -16.42 -0.17 -0.52
N GLY A 120 -15.38 0.64 -0.35
CA GLY A 120 -14.48 1.03 -1.42
C GLY A 120 -15.17 1.87 -2.51
N LYS A 121 -14.42 2.20 -3.56
CA LYS A 121 -14.92 2.89 -4.76
C LYS A 121 -14.12 2.54 -6.01
N ILE A 122 -14.71 2.72 -7.18
CA ILE A 122 -13.99 2.73 -8.45
C ILE A 122 -13.62 4.17 -8.76
N GLY A 123 -12.34 4.47 -8.74
CA GLY A 123 -11.78 5.75 -9.14
C GLY A 123 -11.68 5.92 -10.65
N LEU A 124 -11.08 7.05 -11.06
CA LEU A 124 -10.81 7.35 -12.45
C LEU A 124 -10.04 6.22 -13.14
N ARG A 125 -10.29 6.02 -14.43
CA ARG A 125 -9.66 4.99 -15.28
C ARG A 125 -9.85 3.55 -14.74
N LYS A 126 -11.00 3.28 -14.11
CA LYS A 126 -11.39 1.94 -13.61
C LYS A 126 -10.40 1.37 -12.59
N ARG A 127 -9.89 2.24 -11.71
CA ARG A 127 -9.00 1.85 -10.60
C ARG A 127 -9.83 1.51 -9.39
N ILE A 128 -9.57 0.39 -8.76
CA ILE A 128 -10.19 0.08 -7.46
C ILE A 128 -9.54 0.90 -6.37
N GLN A 129 -10.34 1.24 -5.37
CA GLN A 129 -9.90 1.76 -4.08
C GLN A 129 -10.67 1.00 -3.01
N ASN A 130 -10.04 -0.01 -2.43
CA ASN A 130 -10.57 -0.80 -1.33
C ASN A 130 -10.37 -0.06 0.01
N TYR A 131 -11.39 -0.11 0.88
CA TYR A 131 -11.25 0.32 2.27
C TYR A 131 -10.57 -0.81 3.04
N VAL A 132 -9.24 -0.80 3.05
CA VAL A 132 -8.45 -1.91 3.57
C VAL A 132 -8.56 -1.97 5.10
N THR A 133 -8.85 -3.16 5.62
CA THR A 133 -8.93 -3.44 7.05
C THR A 133 -8.08 -4.67 7.34
N LEU A 134 -7.04 -4.48 8.14
CA LEU A 134 -6.11 -5.53 8.54
C LEU A 134 -6.22 -5.69 10.06
N ASP A 135 -6.05 -6.91 10.56
CA ASP A 135 -5.96 -7.24 11.99
C ASP A 135 -4.57 -6.94 12.58
N LEU A 136 -4.00 -5.81 12.19
CA LEU A 136 -2.69 -5.35 12.63
C LEU A 136 -2.82 -4.21 13.65
N PRO A 137 -1.82 -4.01 14.52
CA PRO A 137 -1.77 -2.84 15.39
C PRO A 137 -1.75 -1.55 14.57
N SER A 138 -2.52 -0.57 15.00
CA SER A 138 -2.56 0.76 14.38
C SER A 138 -1.83 1.77 15.25
N VAL A 139 -0.85 2.45 14.69
CA VAL A 139 -0.09 3.51 15.39
C VAL A 139 -0.69 4.89 15.18
N LEU A 140 -1.51 5.05 14.13
CA LEU A 140 -2.28 6.27 13.87
C LEU A 140 -3.59 5.91 13.18
N VAL A 141 -4.69 6.50 13.65
CA VAL A 141 -5.99 6.45 12.97
C VAL A 141 -6.60 7.85 13.02
N ASN A 142 -7.02 8.38 11.88
CA ASN A 142 -7.78 9.61 11.78
C ASN A 142 -8.74 9.58 10.57
N GLU A 143 -9.45 10.68 10.34
CA GLU A 143 -10.42 10.80 9.25
C GLU A 143 -9.81 10.64 7.84
N LYS A 144 -8.50 10.86 7.70
CA LYS A 144 -7.80 10.81 6.41
C LYS A 144 -7.22 9.42 6.13
N LEU A 145 -6.58 8.82 7.13
CA LEU A 145 -5.82 7.58 6.97
C LEU A 145 -5.66 6.80 8.27
N GLU A 146 -5.18 5.57 8.11
CA GLU A 146 -4.71 4.71 9.17
C GLU A 146 -3.33 4.15 8.80
N ILE A 147 -2.46 4.02 9.79
CA ILE A 147 -1.11 3.46 9.67
C ILE A 147 -1.05 2.20 10.51
N TYR A 148 -0.92 1.06 9.85
CA TYR A 148 -0.69 -0.23 10.50
C TYR A 148 0.81 -0.50 10.67
N GLN A 149 1.16 -1.13 11.78
CA GLN A 149 2.46 -1.76 12.00
C GLN A 149 2.45 -3.18 11.44
N PHE A 150 3.45 -3.53 10.63
CA PHE A 150 3.64 -4.87 10.10
C PHE A 150 5.08 -5.34 10.29
N ASP A 151 5.29 -6.32 11.15
CA ASP A 151 6.61 -6.89 11.42
C ASP A 151 6.79 -8.23 10.69
N GLN A 152 8.03 -8.67 10.46
CA GLN A 152 8.40 -9.81 9.59
C GLN A 152 7.71 -11.16 9.93
N LYS A 153 7.13 -11.32 11.11
CA LYS A 153 6.45 -12.56 11.56
C LYS A 153 4.99 -12.35 11.94
N ALA A 154 4.43 -11.20 11.62
CA ALA A 154 3.04 -10.92 11.92
C ALA A 154 2.13 -11.80 11.05
N LEU A 155 1.23 -12.53 11.70
CA LEU A 155 0.13 -13.18 11.02
C LEU A 155 -0.91 -12.10 10.68
N ILE A 156 -1.27 -11.98 9.40
CA ILE A 156 -2.27 -11.02 8.93
C ILE A 156 -3.53 -11.76 8.46
N VAL A 157 -4.66 -11.40 9.04
CA VAL A 157 -6.00 -11.60 8.50
C VAL A 157 -6.48 -10.33 7.83
N ASP A 158 -6.63 -10.43 6.51
CA ASP A 158 -7.22 -9.38 5.71
C ASP A 158 -8.75 -9.41 5.77
N GLN A 159 -9.34 -8.41 6.43
CA GLN A 159 -10.78 -8.30 6.66
C GLN A 159 -11.48 -7.35 5.67
N THR A 160 -10.80 -6.97 4.59
CA THR A 160 -11.30 -6.01 3.60
C THR A 160 -12.55 -6.53 2.86
N ASP A 161 -13.65 -5.78 2.88
CA ASP A 161 -14.83 -6.04 2.05
C ASP A 161 -14.55 -5.65 0.59
N GLU A 162 -14.12 -6.63 -0.22
CA GLU A 162 -13.64 -6.40 -1.58
C GLU A 162 -14.70 -5.78 -2.49
N ILE A 163 -14.33 -4.67 -3.14
CA ILE A 163 -15.18 -4.07 -4.19
C ILE A 163 -15.47 -5.04 -5.34
N GLU A 164 -14.59 -6.02 -5.53
CA GLU A 164 -14.62 -7.00 -6.61
C GLU A 164 -15.86 -7.89 -6.56
N HIS A 165 -16.25 -8.35 -5.36
CA HIS A 165 -17.45 -9.18 -5.16
C HIS A 165 -18.71 -8.49 -5.72
N ARG A 166 -18.80 -7.17 -5.54
CA ARG A 166 -19.92 -6.35 -6.05
C ARG A 166 -19.83 -6.06 -7.54
N ILE A 167 -18.62 -6.03 -8.10
CA ILE A 167 -18.41 -5.85 -9.53
C ILE A 167 -18.80 -7.14 -10.28
N SER A 168 -18.58 -8.32 -9.68
CA SER A 168 -18.98 -9.60 -10.26
C SER A 168 -20.50 -9.86 -10.24
N GLU A 169 -21.21 -9.30 -9.27
CA GLU A 169 -22.66 -9.43 -9.08
C GLU A 169 -23.50 -8.56 -10.04
N ARG A 170 -22.89 -7.64 -10.79
CA ARG A 170 -23.57 -6.72 -11.74
C ARG A 170 -23.21 -6.95 -13.20
#